data_AF-A0A2P6CCM0-F1
#
_entry.id   AF-A0A2P6CCM0-F1
#
_cell.length_a   1.000
_cell.length_b   1.000
_cell.length_c   1.000
_cell.angle_alpha   90.00
_cell.angle_beta   90.00
_cell.angle_gamma   90.00
#
_symmetry.space_group_name_H-M   'P 1'
#
loop_
_entity.id
_entity.type
_entity.pdbx_description
1 polymer ?
#
loop_
_entity_poly.entity_id
_entity_poly.type
_entity_poly.pdbx_seq_one_letter_code
_entity_poly.pdbx_strand_id
1 'polypeptide(L)'
;MSKKISNLLVVLMIAFNSYSQNPIVPNKGLNDPHVHIFNDTAYVYASHDKSIDNKKFVMEDWWIWSSPDLVNWKKESVLKPEDTYIGKPFSRCWATDVAYKNGKYYWYFSEENQQTGVVVGNSPTGPWKDVLGKPLLSSELTPTDEYDMAILEDNGSHYIVFGVWDYYIAKLNDDMISLAEKPKKIEIINPRGPYNLDGKNLKKPTDDKPFMHKFNGKYYLSWGVFYGVSDNPYGPFDCKGTILNKASFAKGYDAPTWPTGFQQGRHGSFFEWHNQTYFAYCDISQTGNRYFRDTFISYIHYKENGEIATIRVDGIGVANYNANQPKIEAEDYFKSKGFIKKEMNNGFVVETTSNKSYLNFPNVKGGDQVSQLTLKVAAPDGGLFSIEIRKDKLDGQLVSKRVLKLNPNKNDFEDVVFDLKLLSDTENLYFLIDQNEHKKLKVDSFHFLNNKN
;
A
#
# COMPACT_ATOMS: atom_id res chain seq x y z
N MET A 1 2.92 48.76 51.22
CA MET A 1 3.46 48.57 49.86
C MET A 1 4.14 47.22 49.79
N SER A 2 3.56 46.27 49.05
CA SER A 2 4.24 45.05 48.58
C SER A 2 3.32 44.39 47.54
N LYS A 3 3.59 44.65 46.26
CA LYS A 3 2.90 43.99 45.14
C LYS A 3 3.68 42.71 44.83
N LYS A 4 3.05 41.55 45.03
CA LYS A 4 3.54 40.26 44.50
C LYS A 4 3.36 40.28 42.98
N ILE A 5 4.47 40.17 42.25
CA ILE A 5 4.47 39.93 40.80
C ILE A 5 4.42 38.42 40.62
N SER A 6 3.32 37.93 40.06
CA SER A 6 3.15 36.54 39.62
C SER A 6 3.74 36.42 38.22
N ASN A 7 4.80 35.62 38.06
CA ASN A 7 5.33 35.26 36.75
C ASN A 7 4.43 34.21 36.11
N LEU A 8 3.64 34.62 35.13
CA LEU A 8 2.86 33.72 34.28
C LEU A 8 3.82 33.09 33.25
N LEU A 9 4.10 31.80 33.41
CA LEU A 9 4.87 31.01 32.45
C LEU A 9 3.97 30.76 31.23
N VAL A 10 4.20 31.49 30.13
CA VAL A 10 3.54 31.22 28.84
C VAL A 10 4.28 30.06 28.19
N VAL A 11 3.71 28.86 28.27
CA VAL A 11 4.15 27.71 27.47
C VAL A 11 3.66 27.94 26.05
N LEU A 12 4.58 28.36 25.17
CA LEU A 12 4.32 28.44 23.74
C LEU A 12 4.15 27.00 23.21
N MET A 13 2.91 26.57 22.95
CA MET A 13 2.67 25.35 22.19
C MET A 13 3.16 25.60 20.77
N ILE A 14 4.33 25.05 20.42
CA ILE A 14 4.75 24.95 19.03
C ILE A 14 3.78 23.96 18.37
N ALA A 15 2.88 24.48 17.54
CA ALA A 15 2.03 23.65 16.69
C ALA A 15 2.94 22.95 15.68
N PHE A 16 3.18 21.66 15.89
CA PHE A 16 3.81 20.81 14.89
C PHE A 16 2.84 20.67 13.71
N ASN A 17 3.20 21.25 12.58
CA ASN A 17 2.51 21.00 11.32
C ASN A 17 2.82 19.56 10.89
N SER A 18 2.00 18.62 11.33
CA SER A 18 2.02 17.25 10.83
C SER A 18 1.35 17.24 9.45
N TYR A 19 2.16 17.10 8.40
CA TYR A 19 1.67 16.91 7.04
C TYR A 19 1.11 15.48 6.91
N SER A 20 -0.21 15.35 7.06
CA SER A 20 -0.91 14.10 6.76
C SER A 20 -0.84 13.81 5.26
N GLN A 21 -0.42 12.61 4.89
CA GLN A 21 -0.50 12.11 3.53
C GLN A 21 -1.77 11.29 3.33
N ASN A 22 -2.11 10.40 4.26
CA ASN A 22 -3.36 9.63 4.16
C ASN A 22 -4.54 10.50 4.62
N PRO A 23 -5.70 10.41 3.95
CA PRO A 23 -5.92 9.76 2.65
C PRO A 23 -5.13 10.40 1.51
N ILE A 24 -4.68 9.60 0.54
CA ILE A 24 -3.72 10.02 -0.50
C ILE A 24 -4.18 11.22 -1.34
N VAL A 25 -5.49 11.39 -1.51
CA VAL A 25 -6.13 12.56 -2.11
C VAL A 25 -7.38 12.93 -1.30
N PRO A 26 -7.26 13.81 -0.29
CA PRO A 26 -8.31 13.99 0.70
C PRO A 26 -9.59 14.60 0.13
N ASN A 27 -10.73 14.07 0.57
CA ASN A 27 -12.08 14.50 0.24
C ASN A 27 -12.36 14.52 -1.26
N LYS A 28 -11.86 13.50 -1.97
CA LYS A 28 -12.08 13.34 -3.42
C LYS A 28 -13.00 12.17 -3.74
N GLY A 29 -13.31 11.31 -2.78
CA GLY A 29 -14.14 10.13 -3.04
C GLY A 29 -13.41 9.08 -3.86
N LEU A 30 -12.06 9.09 -3.85
CA LEU A 30 -11.24 8.12 -4.58
C LEU A 30 -11.33 6.78 -3.84
N ASN A 31 -12.16 5.86 -4.34
CA ASN A 31 -12.49 4.63 -3.63
C ASN A 31 -12.16 3.39 -4.46
N ASP A 32 -12.29 2.23 -3.82
CA ASP A 32 -12.07 0.92 -4.43
C ASP A 32 -10.74 0.78 -5.20
N PRO A 33 -9.61 1.26 -4.63
CA PRO A 33 -8.36 1.46 -5.37
C PRO A 33 -7.72 0.16 -5.83
N HIS A 34 -7.29 0.16 -7.09
CA HIS A 34 -6.34 -0.79 -7.67
C HIS A 34 -5.09 -0.06 -8.14
N VAL A 35 -3.94 -0.42 -7.57
CA VAL A 35 -2.67 0.24 -7.86
C VAL A 35 -1.78 -0.64 -8.72
N HIS A 36 -1.30 -0.08 -9.83
CA HIS A 36 -0.32 -0.71 -10.71
C HIS A 36 0.86 0.22 -10.96
N ILE A 37 2.05 -0.37 -11.08
CA ILE A 37 3.26 0.38 -11.41
C ILE A 37 3.52 0.23 -12.91
N PHE A 38 3.49 1.34 -13.64
CA PHE A 38 3.86 1.37 -15.06
C PHE A 38 4.96 2.41 -15.27
N ASN A 39 6.06 2.01 -15.93
CA ASN A 39 7.19 2.89 -16.25
C ASN A 39 7.71 3.69 -15.03
N ASP A 40 7.89 3.01 -13.90
CA ASP A 40 8.35 3.62 -12.63
C ASP A 40 7.42 4.74 -12.12
N THR A 41 6.11 4.59 -12.30
CA THR A 41 5.08 5.49 -11.78
C THR A 41 3.91 4.66 -11.27
N ALA A 42 3.39 5.00 -10.10
CA ALA A 42 2.19 4.38 -9.55
C ALA A 42 0.94 4.97 -10.19
N TYR A 43 -0.01 4.12 -10.57
CA TYR A 43 -1.31 4.52 -11.07
C TYR A 43 -2.40 3.87 -10.22
N VAL A 44 -3.29 4.66 -9.65
CA VAL A 44 -4.49 4.19 -8.95
C VAL A 44 -5.67 4.28 -9.91
N TYR A 45 -6.24 3.12 -10.24
CA TYR A 45 -7.51 2.96 -10.94
C TYR A 45 -8.59 2.75 -9.88
N ALA A 46 -9.64 3.54 -9.94
CA ALA A 46 -10.57 3.65 -8.82
C ALA A 46 -11.97 3.98 -9.31
N SER A 47 -12.95 3.59 -8.51
CA SER A 47 -14.27 4.18 -8.58
C SER A 47 -14.26 5.55 -7.88
N HIS A 48 -15.34 6.33 -8.06
CA HIS A 48 -15.44 7.66 -7.51
C HIS A 48 -16.78 7.87 -6.78
N ASP A 49 -16.73 7.95 -5.44
CA ASP A 49 -17.89 8.37 -4.65
C ASP A 49 -18.17 9.85 -4.90
N LYS A 50 -19.35 10.15 -5.45
CA LYS A 50 -19.70 11.49 -5.95
C LYS A 50 -19.65 12.62 -4.91
N SER A 51 -20.07 12.37 -3.67
CA SER A 51 -20.26 13.43 -2.68
C SER A 51 -20.20 12.92 -1.25
N ILE A 52 -19.58 13.73 -0.38
CA ILE A 52 -19.55 13.49 1.07
C ILE A 52 -20.95 13.44 1.71
N ASP A 53 -21.96 14.00 1.05
CA ASP A 53 -23.35 13.99 1.52
C ASP A 53 -24.13 12.74 1.09
N ASN A 54 -23.50 11.84 0.32
CA ASN A 54 -24.10 10.60 -0.17
C ASN A 54 -24.79 9.82 0.95
N LYS A 55 -26.03 9.37 0.68
CA LYS A 55 -26.81 8.49 1.57
C LYS A 55 -26.90 7.04 1.07
N LYS A 56 -26.29 6.80 -0.09
CA LYS A 56 -26.14 5.51 -0.78
C LYS A 56 -24.87 5.59 -1.62
N PHE A 57 -24.38 4.44 -2.08
CA PHE A 57 -23.28 4.41 -3.04
C PHE A 57 -23.72 5.05 -4.36
N VAL A 58 -23.09 6.18 -4.71
CA VAL A 58 -23.31 6.92 -5.96
C VAL A 58 -21.96 7.15 -6.61
N MET A 59 -21.71 6.42 -7.69
CA MET A 59 -20.47 6.46 -8.46
C MET A 59 -20.80 6.61 -9.93
N GLU A 60 -20.53 7.77 -10.50
CA GLU A 60 -20.96 8.12 -11.88
C GLU A 60 -19.86 7.93 -12.93
N ASP A 61 -18.63 7.69 -12.49
CA ASP A 61 -17.46 7.52 -13.34
C ASP A 61 -16.35 6.73 -12.62
N TRP A 62 -15.33 6.35 -13.38
CA TRP A 62 -14.09 5.77 -12.86
C TRP A 62 -12.92 6.71 -13.10
N TRP A 63 -11.99 6.77 -12.17
CA TRP A 63 -10.86 7.70 -12.19
C TRP A 63 -9.52 6.97 -12.29
N ILE A 64 -8.56 7.65 -12.91
CA ILE A 64 -7.13 7.31 -12.84
C ILE A 64 -6.38 8.48 -12.21
N TRP A 65 -5.57 8.17 -11.20
CA TRP A 65 -4.59 9.07 -10.62
C TRP A 65 -3.20 8.47 -10.74
N SER A 66 -2.17 9.30 -10.89
CA SER A 66 -0.78 8.87 -10.94
C SER A 66 0.04 9.51 -9.82
N SER A 67 1.14 8.86 -9.43
CA SER A 67 2.14 9.42 -8.52
C SER A 67 3.55 8.90 -8.80
N PRO A 68 4.57 9.79 -8.85
CA PRO A 68 5.96 9.37 -8.98
C PRO A 68 6.61 8.96 -7.66
N ASP A 69 5.93 9.13 -6.52
CA ASP A 69 6.53 8.94 -5.19
C ASP A 69 5.54 8.49 -4.09
N LEU A 70 4.31 8.10 -4.47
CA LEU A 70 3.17 7.78 -3.59
C LEU A 70 2.67 8.94 -2.71
N VAL A 71 3.29 10.12 -2.75
CA VAL A 71 2.92 11.29 -1.94
C VAL A 71 2.21 12.33 -2.78
N ASN A 72 2.76 12.63 -3.96
CA ASN A 72 2.26 13.65 -4.85
C ASN A 72 1.39 12.99 -5.93
N TRP A 73 0.07 13.21 -5.85
CA TRP A 73 -0.90 12.57 -6.75
C TRP A 73 -1.48 13.56 -7.76
N LYS A 74 -1.58 13.11 -9.02
CA LYS A 74 -2.18 13.87 -10.13
C LYS A 74 -3.34 13.08 -10.73
N LYS A 75 -4.51 13.71 -10.85
CA LYS A 75 -5.64 13.14 -11.61
C LYS A 75 -5.27 13.12 -13.10
N GLU A 76 -5.33 11.96 -13.73
CA GLU A 76 -4.91 11.78 -15.13
C GLU A 76 -6.10 11.73 -16.09
N SER A 77 -7.05 10.83 -15.83
CA SER A 77 -8.18 10.61 -16.74
C SER A 77 -9.42 10.11 -16.01
N VAL A 78 -10.54 10.15 -16.73
CA VAL A 78 -11.84 9.65 -16.28
C VAL A 78 -12.40 8.76 -17.37
N LEU A 79 -12.90 7.57 -17.01
CA LEU A 79 -13.74 6.76 -17.88
C LEU A 79 -15.19 7.02 -17.51
N LYS A 80 -15.99 7.40 -18.51
CA LYS A 80 -17.42 7.62 -18.35
C LYS A 80 -18.21 6.40 -18.82
N PRO A 81 -19.35 6.06 -18.19
CA PRO A 81 -20.19 4.94 -18.63
C PRO A 81 -20.72 5.11 -20.05
N GLU A 82 -20.87 6.34 -20.54
CA GLU A 82 -21.25 6.63 -21.93
C GLU A 82 -20.21 6.20 -22.96
N ASP A 83 -18.93 6.08 -22.55
CA ASP A 83 -17.82 5.64 -23.41
C ASP A 83 -17.64 4.10 -23.37
N THR A 84 -18.51 3.39 -22.65
CA THR A 84 -18.54 1.92 -22.57
C THR A 84 -19.82 1.36 -23.18
N TYR A 85 -20.00 0.03 -23.17
CA TYR A 85 -21.23 -0.60 -23.61
C TYR A 85 -22.48 -0.16 -22.81
N ILE A 86 -22.29 0.45 -21.62
CA ILE A 86 -23.40 1.01 -20.84
C ILE A 86 -24.07 2.14 -21.64
N GLY A 87 -23.28 2.96 -22.33
CA GLY A 87 -23.74 3.89 -23.38
C GLY A 87 -24.70 5.00 -22.93
N LYS A 88 -24.83 5.22 -21.61
CA LYS A 88 -25.74 6.20 -21.01
C LYS A 88 -25.25 6.64 -19.62
N PRO A 89 -25.75 7.77 -19.09
CA PRO A 89 -25.49 8.16 -17.72
C PRO A 89 -25.84 7.03 -16.74
N PHE A 90 -24.91 6.75 -15.83
CA PHE A 90 -25.03 5.68 -14.85
C PHE A 90 -24.48 6.15 -13.50
N SER A 91 -24.93 5.56 -12.39
CA SER A 91 -24.54 5.98 -11.03
C SER A 91 -24.04 4.84 -10.15
N ARG A 92 -23.71 3.71 -10.78
CA ARG A 92 -23.24 2.49 -10.13
C ARG A 92 -21.97 1.96 -10.82
N CYS A 93 -21.07 2.88 -11.16
CA CYS A 93 -19.74 2.61 -11.70
C CYS A 93 -18.81 2.07 -10.60
N TRP A 94 -19.01 0.81 -10.23
CA TRP A 94 -18.33 0.16 -9.10
C TRP A 94 -16.96 -0.39 -9.50
N ALA A 95 -16.25 -0.99 -8.54
CA ALA A 95 -14.83 -1.31 -8.58
C ALA A 95 -14.25 -1.79 -9.91
N THR A 96 -12.94 -1.60 -10.04
CA THR A 96 -12.26 -1.64 -11.32
C THR A 96 -10.83 -2.07 -11.16
N ASP A 97 -10.23 -2.72 -12.15
CA ASP A 97 -8.82 -3.10 -12.15
C ASP A 97 -8.23 -3.02 -13.57
N VAL A 98 -6.91 -2.98 -13.71
CA VAL A 98 -6.23 -2.88 -15.00
C VAL A 98 -5.19 -3.98 -15.17
N ALA A 99 -4.89 -4.33 -16.41
CA ALA A 99 -3.72 -5.14 -16.74
C ALA A 99 -3.00 -4.58 -17.98
N TYR A 100 -1.69 -4.84 -18.05
CA TYR A 100 -0.88 -4.53 -19.23
C TYR A 100 -0.43 -5.83 -19.91
N LYS A 101 -0.69 -5.93 -21.21
CA LYS A 101 -0.21 -7.06 -22.02
C LYS A 101 0.01 -6.63 -23.46
N ASN A 102 1.09 -7.10 -24.08
CA ASN A 102 1.38 -6.92 -25.51
C ASN A 102 1.30 -5.44 -25.99
N GLY A 103 1.82 -4.50 -25.20
CA GLY A 103 1.84 -3.08 -25.56
C GLY A 103 0.52 -2.34 -25.35
N LYS A 104 -0.48 -2.98 -24.73
CA LYS A 104 -1.80 -2.41 -24.49
C LYS A 104 -2.20 -2.52 -23.02
N TYR A 105 -3.12 -1.65 -22.64
CA TYR A 105 -3.73 -1.61 -21.32
C TYR A 105 -5.19 -2.02 -21.43
N TYR A 106 -5.64 -2.86 -20.51
CA TYR A 106 -6.98 -3.43 -20.44
C TYR A 106 -7.58 -3.04 -19.11
N TRP A 107 -8.56 -2.13 -19.12
CA TRP A 107 -9.20 -1.61 -17.93
C TRP A 107 -10.57 -2.28 -17.76
N TYR A 108 -10.67 -3.14 -16.74
CA TYR A 108 -11.87 -3.89 -16.37
C TYR A 108 -12.68 -3.12 -15.34
N PHE A 109 -14.01 -3.11 -15.47
CA PHE A 109 -14.87 -2.32 -14.60
C PHE A 109 -16.18 -3.04 -14.29
N SER A 110 -16.74 -2.78 -13.11
CA SER A 110 -18.02 -3.35 -12.67
C SER A 110 -19.20 -2.47 -13.06
N GLU A 111 -20.21 -3.05 -13.70
CA GLU A 111 -21.53 -2.44 -13.81
C GLU A 111 -22.39 -2.92 -12.63
N GLU A 112 -22.44 -2.11 -11.57
CA GLU A 112 -23.09 -2.47 -10.30
C GLU A 112 -22.57 -3.82 -9.74
N ASN A 113 -23.45 -4.61 -9.15
CA ASN A 113 -23.21 -5.94 -8.59
C ASN A 113 -23.62 -7.04 -9.59
N GLN A 114 -23.44 -6.82 -10.89
CA GLN A 114 -24.01 -7.73 -11.90
C GLN A 114 -22.98 -8.27 -12.86
N GLN A 115 -22.16 -7.41 -13.45
CA GLN A 115 -21.34 -7.81 -14.59
C GLN A 115 -20.09 -6.95 -14.76
N THR A 116 -19.14 -7.47 -15.53
CA THR A 116 -17.83 -6.85 -15.75
C THR A 116 -17.62 -6.52 -17.22
N GLY A 117 -17.23 -5.28 -17.49
CA GLY A 117 -16.77 -4.82 -18.81
C GLY A 117 -15.27 -4.73 -18.93
N VAL A 118 -14.79 -4.43 -20.14
CA VAL A 118 -13.38 -4.11 -20.42
C VAL A 118 -13.27 -3.05 -21.51
N VAL A 119 -12.43 -2.05 -21.29
CA VAL A 119 -11.98 -1.09 -22.32
C VAL A 119 -10.48 -1.24 -22.57
N VAL A 120 -10.02 -0.87 -23.76
CA VAL A 120 -8.62 -1.01 -24.19
C VAL A 120 -8.02 0.34 -24.53
N GLY A 121 -6.78 0.56 -24.10
CA GLY A 121 -5.99 1.76 -24.35
C GLY A 121 -4.55 1.45 -24.74
N ASN A 122 -3.85 2.43 -25.32
CA ASN A 122 -2.42 2.32 -25.69
C ASN A 122 -1.50 3.00 -24.66
N SER A 123 -2.04 3.56 -23.59
CA SER A 123 -1.30 4.17 -22.49
C SER A 123 -2.01 3.88 -21.16
N PRO A 124 -1.33 4.00 -20.01
CA PRO A 124 -1.94 3.77 -18.70
C PRO A 124 -3.01 4.82 -18.35
N THR A 125 -3.26 5.81 -19.20
CA THR A 125 -4.29 6.84 -18.99
C THR A 125 -5.27 6.93 -20.17
N GLY A 126 -5.23 5.95 -21.08
CA GLY A 126 -6.08 5.91 -22.27
C GLY A 126 -5.47 6.63 -23.49
N PRO A 127 -6.27 7.18 -24.42
CA PRO A 127 -7.74 7.12 -24.43
C PRO A 127 -8.23 5.66 -24.46
N TRP A 128 -9.43 5.46 -23.93
CA TRP A 128 -10.04 4.15 -23.76
C TRP A 128 -11.07 3.89 -24.86
N LYS A 129 -11.17 2.62 -25.29
CA LYS A 129 -12.15 2.17 -26.28
C LYS A 129 -12.84 0.92 -25.80
N ASP A 130 -14.16 0.91 -25.80
CA ASP A 130 -14.92 -0.34 -25.73
C ASP A 130 -14.70 -1.17 -27.00
N VAL A 131 -14.21 -2.39 -26.79
CA VAL A 131 -13.89 -3.34 -27.87
C VAL A 131 -14.88 -4.49 -27.96
N LEU A 132 -15.77 -4.66 -26.98
CA LEU A 132 -16.72 -5.77 -26.92
C LEU A 132 -18.15 -5.32 -27.25
N GLY A 133 -18.55 -4.11 -26.86
CA GLY A 133 -19.94 -3.65 -26.97
C GLY A 133 -20.92 -4.44 -26.08
N LYS A 134 -20.38 -5.23 -25.14
CA LYS A 134 -21.10 -6.09 -24.19
C LYS A 134 -20.17 -6.45 -23.01
N PRO A 135 -20.70 -7.03 -21.92
CA PRO A 135 -19.88 -7.49 -20.80
C PRO A 135 -18.88 -8.58 -21.22
N LEU A 136 -17.71 -8.57 -20.57
CA LEU A 136 -16.74 -9.66 -20.59
C LEU A 136 -17.22 -10.82 -19.70
N LEU A 137 -17.65 -10.51 -18.48
CA LEU A 137 -18.31 -11.44 -17.57
C LEU A 137 -19.79 -11.04 -17.48
N SER A 138 -20.68 -11.88 -18.00
CA SER A 138 -22.13 -11.66 -17.93
C SER A 138 -22.71 -12.15 -16.61
N SER A 139 -23.80 -11.54 -16.14
CA SER A 139 -24.50 -11.83 -14.88
C SER A 139 -25.06 -13.25 -14.70
N GLU A 140 -24.91 -14.12 -15.69
CA GLU A 140 -25.40 -15.50 -15.70
C GLU A 140 -24.24 -16.52 -15.77
N LEU A 141 -23.00 -16.06 -15.68
CA LEU A 141 -21.82 -16.88 -15.92
C LEU A 141 -21.56 -17.85 -14.77
N THR A 142 -21.85 -17.44 -13.54
CA THR A 142 -21.62 -18.19 -12.32
C THR A 142 -22.78 -18.04 -11.34
N PRO A 143 -22.84 -18.86 -10.26
CA PRO A 143 -23.78 -18.66 -9.17
C PRO A 143 -23.54 -17.43 -8.27
N THR A 144 -22.40 -16.73 -8.41
CA THR A 144 -22.12 -15.48 -7.69
C THR A 144 -22.34 -14.28 -8.61
N ASP A 145 -22.19 -13.08 -8.09
CA ASP A 145 -22.29 -11.85 -8.88
C ASP A 145 -20.95 -11.53 -9.58
N GLU A 146 -20.96 -11.23 -10.88
CA GLU A 146 -19.77 -10.99 -11.72
C GLU A 146 -19.21 -9.56 -11.61
N TYR A 147 -18.92 -9.10 -10.39
CA TYR A 147 -18.34 -7.78 -10.10
C TYR A 147 -17.11 -7.86 -9.18
N ASP A 148 -16.52 -6.69 -8.89
CA ASP A 148 -15.33 -6.52 -8.06
C ASP A 148 -14.15 -7.42 -8.47
N MET A 149 -13.82 -7.37 -9.77
CA MET A 149 -12.75 -8.18 -10.33
C MET A 149 -11.37 -7.64 -9.97
N ALA A 150 -10.41 -8.57 -9.94
CA ALA A 150 -8.98 -8.31 -9.91
C ALA A 150 -8.26 -9.17 -10.95
N ILE A 151 -7.19 -8.66 -11.53
CA ILE A 151 -6.36 -9.35 -12.50
C ILE A 151 -5.04 -9.78 -11.85
N LEU A 152 -4.81 -11.08 -11.81
CA LEU A 152 -3.52 -11.65 -11.45
C LEU A 152 -2.70 -11.90 -12.71
N GLU A 153 -1.53 -11.27 -12.81
CA GLU A 153 -0.47 -11.73 -13.70
C GLU A 153 0.38 -12.79 -12.99
N ASP A 154 0.55 -13.95 -13.62
CA ASP A 154 1.48 -14.98 -13.17
C ASP A 154 2.23 -15.62 -14.35
N ASN A 155 3.54 -15.40 -14.41
CA ASN A 155 4.44 -15.94 -15.44
C ASN A 155 3.92 -15.70 -16.87
N GLY A 156 3.44 -14.48 -17.16
CA GLY A 156 2.88 -14.07 -18.46
C GLY A 156 1.45 -14.54 -18.74
N SER A 157 0.92 -15.49 -17.96
CA SER A 157 -0.51 -15.80 -17.94
C SER A 157 -1.27 -14.77 -17.10
N HIS A 158 -2.53 -14.54 -17.44
CA HIS A 158 -3.39 -13.62 -16.71
C HIS A 158 -4.66 -14.35 -16.28
N TYR A 159 -5.11 -14.06 -15.07
CA TYR A 159 -6.31 -14.64 -14.49
C TYR A 159 -7.19 -13.51 -13.98
N ILE A 160 -8.49 -13.63 -14.21
CA ILE A 160 -9.49 -12.76 -13.62
C ILE A 160 -10.10 -13.48 -12.41
N VAL A 161 -10.06 -12.82 -11.25
CA VAL A 161 -10.67 -13.26 -9.99
C VAL A 161 -11.83 -12.32 -9.69
N PHE A 162 -12.99 -12.83 -9.31
CA PHE A 162 -14.20 -12.01 -9.09
C PHE A 162 -15.18 -12.70 -8.14
N GLY A 163 -16.20 -11.96 -7.71
CA GLY A 163 -17.33 -12.49 -6.93
C GLY A 163 -17.47 -11.89 -5.54
N VAL A 164 -18.58 -12.24 -4.89
CA VAL A 164 -18.90 -11.87 -3.51
C VAL A 164 -19.32 -13.11 -2.72
N TRP A 165 -18.90 -13.23 -1.46
CA TRP A 165 -19.13 -14.39 -0.57
C TRP A 165 -18.47 -15.71 -1.02
N ASP A 166 -18.51 -15.99 -2.31
CA ASP A 166 -17.85 -17.08 -3.00
C ASP A 166 -17.12 -16.47 -4.20
N TYR A 167 -15.85 -16.82 -4.36
CA TYR A 167 -15.02 -16.27 -5.44
C TYR A 167 -14.79 -17.29 -6.54
N TYR A 168 -14.62 -16.76 -7.75
CA TYR A 168 -14.30 -17.53 -8.93
C TYR A 168 -13.04 -16.98 -9.58
N ILE A 169 -12.33 -17.87 -10.27
CA ILE A 169 -11.14 -17.54 -11.07
C ILE A 169 -11.27 -18.15 -12.45
N ALA A 170 -10.86 -17.41 -13.47
CA ALA A 170 -10.72 -17.91 -14.84
C ALA A 170 -9.42 -17.38 -15.45
N LYS A 171 -8.72 -18.22 -16.19
CA LYS A 171 -7.64 -17.78 -17.08
C LYS A 171 -8.21 -16.93 -18.22
N LEU A 172 -7.55 -15.81 -18.54
CA LEU A 172 -7.82 -14.99 -19.72
C LEU A 172 -7.05 -15.52 -20.94
N ASN A 173 -7.62 -15.34 -22.13
CA ASN A 173 -6.89 -15.53 -23.38
C ASN A 173 -5.82 -14.44 -23.56
N ASP A 174 -4.91 -14.64 -24.51
CA ASP A 174 -3.86 -13.66 -24.81
C ASP A 174 -4.38 -12.32 -25.34
N ASP A 175 -5.63 -12.29 -25.82
CA ASP A 175 -6.33 -11.07 -26.22
C ASP A 175 -6.77 -10.19 -25.05
N MET A 176 -6.78 -10.74 -23.82
CA MET A 176 -7.23 -10.11 -22.56
C MET A 176 -8.71 -9.68 -22.54
N ILE A 177 -9.48 -10.06 -23.55
CA ILE A 177 -10.89 -9.66 -23.74
C ILE A 177 -11.81 -10.87 -23.94
N SER A 178 -11.30 -12.07 -23.64
CA SER A 178 -12.08 -13.31 -23.58
C SER A 178 -11.48 -14.28 -22.55
N LEU A 179 -12.33 -15.17 -22.03
CA LEU A 179 -11.90 -16.22 -21.09
C LEU A 179 -11.30 -17.41 -21.87
N ALA A 180 -10.16 -17.90 -21.40
CA ALA A 180 -9.52 -19.12 -21.91
C ALA A 180 -10.13 -20.40 -21.33
N GLU A 181 -10.92 -20.27 -20.26
CA GLU A 181 -11.57 -21.37 -19.57
C GLU A 181 -12.88 -20.92 -18.91
N LYS A 182 -13.72 -21.89 -18.53
CA LYS A 182 -14.86 -21.61 -17.67
C LYS A 182 -14.37 -21.21 -16.26
N PRO A 183 -15.01 -20.24 -15.60
CA PRO A 183 -14.67 -19.89 -14.22
C PRO A 183 -14.79 -21.08 -13.29
N LYS A 184 -13.83 -21.19 -12.37
CA LYS A 184 -13.75 -22.22 -11.34
C LYS A 184 -13.95 -21.56 -9.98
N LYS A 185 -14.81 -22.14 -9.16
CA LYS A 185 -14.99 -21.70 -7.77
C LYS A 185 -13.68 -21.90 -7.01
N ILE A 186 -13.25 -20.89 -6.27
CA ILE A 186 -12.11 -20.97 -5.36
C ILE A 186 -12.58 -21.56 -4.04
N GLU A 187 -11.89 -22.61 -3.58
CA GLU A 187 -12.10 -23.15 -2.24
C GLU A 187 -11.31 -22.37 -1.20
N ILE A 188 -11.97 -21.99 -0.10
CA ILE A 188 -11.35 -21.35 1.06
C ILE A 188 -11.57 -22.23 2.28
N ILE A 189 -10.49 -22.64 2.91
CA ILE A 189 -10.49 -23.44 4.13
C ILE A 189 -10.67 -22.49 5.32
N ASN A 190 -11.61 -22.84 6.21
CA ASN A 190 -11.96 -22.07 7.41
C ASN A 190 -12.23 -20.58 7.12
N PRO A 191 -13.12 -20.25 6.16
CA PRO A 191 -13.31 -18.86 5.76
C PRO A 191 -13.75 -18.01 6.94
N ARG A 192 -13.22 -16.79 6.97
CA ARG A 192 -13.57 -15.74 7.93
C ARG A 192 -13.88 -14.48 7.15
N GLY A 193 -14.76 -13.68 7.70
CA GLY A 193 -15.12 -12.43 7.08
C GLY A 193 -15.76 -11.51 8.10
N PRO A 194 -16.05 -10.27 7.68
CA PRO A 194 -16.64 -9.29 8.57
C PRO A 194 -18.01 -9.70 9.12
N TYR A 195 -18.74 -10.52 8.38
CA TYR A 195 -20.03 -11.10 8.77
C TYR A 195 -19.92 -12.56 9.24
N ASN A 196 -18.68 -13.07 9.37
CA ASN A 196 -18.36 -14.45 9.71
C ASN A 196 -17.09 -14.54 10.57
N LEU A 197 -17.01 -13.72 11.62
CA LEU A 197 -15.83 -13.65 12.50
C LEU A 197 -15.55 -14.97 13.24
N ASP A 198 -16.60 -15.72 13.58
CA ASP A 198 -16.48 -17.00 14.29
C ASP A 198 -16.47 -18.23 13.36
N GLY A 199 -16.65 -18.04 12.05
CA GLY A 199 -16.64 -19.10 11.06
C GLY A 199 -17.95 -19.87 10.89
N LYS A 200 -19.03 -19.49 11.58
CA LYS A 200 -20.29 -20.25 11.56
C LYS A 200 -21.29 -19.78 10.50
N ASN A 201 -21.10 -18.59 9.92
CA ASN A 201 -21.99 -18.03 8.91
C ASN A 201 -21.63 -18.57 7.52
N LEU A 202 -22.30 -19.66 7.13
CA LEU A 202 -22.10 -20.31 5.83
C LEU A 202 -22.72 -19.54 4.65
N LYS A 203 -23.56 -18.53 4.89
CA LYS A 203 -24.20 -17.73 3.83
C LYS A 203 -23.34 -16.56 3.36
N LYS A 204 -22.49 -16.05 4.24
CA LYS A 204 -21.56 -14.94 3.98
C LYS A 204 -20.18 -15.31 4.53
N PRO A 205 -19.56 -16.38 4.03
CA PRO A 205 -18.36 -16.92 4.65
C PRO A 205 -17.16 -15.97 4.56
N THR A 206 -17.12 -15.13 3.51
CA THR A 206 -16.11 -14.09 3.25
C THR A 206 -16.73 -12.68 3.11
N ASP A 207 -16.28 -11.85 2.17
CA ASP A 207 -16.80 -10.51 1.85
C ASP A 207 -16.83 -10.24 0.33
N ASP A 208 -16.90 -8.98 -0.10
CA ASP A 208 -16.68 -8.55 -1.49
C ASP A 208 -15.19 -8.32 -1.82
N LYS A 209 -14.92 -7.94 -3.07
CA LYS A 209 -13.60 -7.67 -3.67
C LYS A 209 -12.48 -8.65 -3.36
N PRO A 210 -12.50 -9.83 -3.99
CA PRO A 210 -11.34 -10.68 -4.01
C PRO A 210 -10.19 -9.98 -4.76
N PHE A 211 -9.03 -9.92 -4.12
CA PHE A 211 -7.79 -9.50 -4.76
C PHE A 211 -6.75 -10.59 -4.56
N MET A 212 -6.01 -10.92 -5.62
CA MET A 212 -4.98 -11.96 -5.55
C MET A 212 -3.63 -11.41 -5.96
N HIS A 213 -2.61 -11.64 -5.12
CA HIS A 213 -1.22 -11.37 -5.44
C HIS A 213 -0.33 -12.56 -5.10
N LYS A 214 0.90 -12.51 -5.60
CA LYS A 214 1.91 -13.54 -5.39
C LYS A 214 3.07 -12.98 -4.59
N PHE A 215 3.49 -13.70 -3.56
CA PHE A 215 4.68 -13.36 -2.76
C PHE A 215 5.45 -14.63 -2.41
N ASN A 216 6.77 -14.63 -2.63
CA ASN A 216 7.66 -15.77 -2.37
C ASN A 216 7.12 -17.13 -2.88
N GLY A 217 6.57 -17.14 -4.09
CA GLY A 217 6.06 -18.35 -4.74
C GLY A 217 4.68 -18.82 -4.27
N LYS A 218 4.06 -18.14 -3.29
CA LYS A 218 2.71 -18.42 -2.79
C LYS A 218 1.71 -17.38 -3.28
N TYR A 219 0.45 -17.79 -3.37
CA TYR A 219 -0.67 -16.95 -3.75
C TYR A 219 -1.42 -16.52 -2.51
N TYR A 220 -1.75 -15.24 -2.44
CA TYR A 220 -2.49 -14.61 -1.36
C TYR A 220 -3.81 -14.10 -1.95
N LEU A 221 -4.92 -14.65 -1.48
CA LEU A 221 -6.26 -14.19 -1.84
C LEU A 221 -6.79 -13.38 -0.67
N SER A 222 -7.04 -12.09 -0.87
CA SER A 222 -7.60 -11.19 0.14
C SER A 222 -9.02 -10.78 -0.19
N TRP A 223 -9.81 -10.50 0.86
CA TRP A 223 -11.13 -9.87 0.76
C TRP A 223 -11.29 -8.91 1.94
N GLY A 224 -11.53 -7.65 1.61
CA GLY A 224 -11.37 -6.53 2.54
C GLY A 224 -10.02 -6.56 3.26
N VAL A 225 -10.01 -6.96 4.54
CA VAL A 225 -8.79 -7.07 5.37
C VAL A 225 -8.45 -8.49 5.77
N PHE A 226 -9.22 -9.46 5.30
CA PHE A 226 -9.00 -10.89 5.51
C PHE A 226 -8.19 -11.45 4.35
N TYR A 227 -7.49 -12.56 4.58
CA TYR A 227 -6.77 -13.24 3.52
C TYR A 227 -6.59 -14.73 3.78
N GLY A 228 -6.37 -15.48 2.70
CA GLY A 228 -5.91 -16.86 2.72
C GLY A 228 -4.70 -17.05 1.83
N VAL A 229 -3.98 -18.16 2.04
CA VAL A 229 -2.73 -18.47 1.34
C VAL A 229 -2.80 -19.84 0.69
N SER A 230 -2.27 -19.97 -0.53
CA SER A 230 -2.18 -21.23 -1.27
C SER A 230 -0.88 -21.34 -2.06
N ASP A 231 -0.51 -22.57 -2.42
CA ASP A 231 0.55 -22.87 -3.39
C ASP A 231 0.03 -22.89 -4.84
N ASN A 232 -1.28 -22.74 -5.05
CA ASN A 232 -1.94 -22.79 -6.34
C ASN A 232 -2.90 -21.60 -6.49
N PRO A 233 -2.92 -20.85 -7.61
CA PRO A 233 -3.84 -19.72 -7.79
C PRO A 233 -5.32 -20.15 -7.78
N TYR A 234 -5.61 -21.43 -8.06
CA TYR A 234 -6.96 -22.00 -7.98
C TYR A 234 -7.34 -22.49 -6.57
N GLY A 235 -6.43 -22.40 -5.60
CA GLY A 235 -6.64 -22.87 -4.24
C GLY A 235 -6.41 -24.38 -4.06
N PRO A 236 -6.89 -24.94 -2.92
CA PRO A 236 -7.61 -24.24 -1.85
C PRO A 236 -6.73 -23.22 -1.12
N PHE A 237 -7.35 -22.15 -0.60
CA PHE A 237 -6.67 -21.13 0.22
C PHE A 237 -6.94 -21.35 1.70
N ASP A 238 -5.90 -21.42 2.52
CA ASP A 238 -6.02 -21.52 3.97
C ASP A 238 -6.14 -20.13 4.60
N CYS A 239 -7.29 -19.81 5.20
CA CYS A 239 -7.58 -18.51 5.78
C CYS A 239 -6.69 -18.21 7.00
N LYS A 240 -5.98 -17.07 6.97
CA LYS A 240 -5.01 -16.64 8.00
C LYS A 240 -5.53 -15.54 8.92
N GLY A 241 -6.80 -15.16 8.79
CA GLY A 241 -7.40 -14.08 9.58
C GLY A 241 -7.21 -12.72 8.92
N THR A 242 -6.94 -11.67 9.71
CA THR A 242 -6.91 -10.28 9.23
C THR A 242 -5.53 -9.63 9.29
N ILE A 243 -5.28 -8.71 8.35
CA ILE A 243 -4.06 -7.88 8.31
C ILE A 243 -4.10 -6.68 9.25
N LEU A 244 -5.22 -6.44 9.94
CA LEU A 244 -5.35 -5.35 10.90
C LEU A 244 -6.02 -5.80 12.21
N ASN A 245 -5.78 -5.03 13.27
CA ASN A 245 -6.45 -5.16 14.55
C ASN A 245 -6.56 -3.77 15.22
N LYS A 246 -7.02 -3.69 16.47
CA LYS A 246 -7.18 -2.40 17.17
C LYS A 246 -5.87 -1.60 17.28
N ALA A 247 -4.72 -2.26 17.39
CA ALA A 247 -3.41 -1.62 17.48
C ALA A 247 -2.93 -1.04 16.14
N SER A 248 -3.59 -1.36 15.03
CA SER A 248 -3.29 -0.77 13.73
C SER A 248 -3.54 0.74 13.70
N PHE A 249 -4.49 1.24 14.48
CA PHE A 249 -5.02 2.59 14.31
C PHE A 249 -4.29 3.62 15.15
N ALA A 250 -3.75 4.64 14.50
CA ALA A 250 -3.34 5.85 15.19
C ALA A 250 -4.55 6.60 15.76
N LYS A 251 -4.30 7.44 16.78
CA LYS A 251 -5.34 8.28 17.39
C LYS A 251 -6.03 9.13 16.31
N GLY A 252 -7.36 9.03 16.22
CA GLY A 252 -8.17 9.78 15.25
C GLY A 252 -8.37 9.07 13.91
N TYR A 253 -7.88 7.82 13.78
CA TYR A 253 -8.06 6.97 12.60
C TYR A 253 -8.88 5.71 12.91
N ASP A 254 -9.24 5.49 14.17
CA ASP A 254 -9.98 4.31 14.65
C ASP A 254 -11.50 4.43 14.52
N ALA A 255 -12.02 5.58 14.07
CA ALA A 255 -13.45 5.86 13.92
C ALA A 255 -13.74 6.79 12.72
N PRO A 256 -14.96 6.73 12.15
CA PRO A 256 -16.04 5.80 12.48
C PRO A 256 -15.74 4.36 12.02
N THR A 257 -16.26 3.40 12.77
CA THR A 257 -16.29 1.98 12.36
C THR A 257 -17.69 1.64 11.92
N TRP A 258 -17.89 1.15 10.69
CA TRP A 258 -19.23 0.87 10.19
C TRP A 258 -19.35 -0.54 9.62
N PRO A 259 -20.49 -1.23 9.84
CA PRO A 259 -21.53 -0.99 10.84
C PRO A 259 -21.17 -1.61 12.20
N THR A 260 -20.24 -2.56 12.23
CA THR A 260 -19.96 -3.39 13.42
C THR A 260 -18.47 -3.55 13.72
N GLY A 261 -17.59 -2.71 13.14
CA GLY A 261 -16.18 -2.69 13.53
C GLY A 261 -15.22 -2.26 12.43
N PHE A 262 -13.94 -2.20 12.79
CA PHE A 262 -12.85 -1.77 11.92
C PHE A 262 -12.40 -2.86 10.92
N GLN A 263 -13.03 -4.03 10.88
CA GLN A 263 -12.75 -5.07 9.89
C GLN A 263 -13.72 -5.03 8.70
N GLN A 264 -14.59 -4.02 8.64
CA GLN A 264 -15.63 -3.90 7.63
C GLN A 264 -15.39 -2.77 6.66
N GLY A 265 -15.84 -2.99 5.42
CA GLY A 265 -16.05 -1.93 4.46
C GLY A 265 -14.80 -1.35 3.83
N ARG A 266 -13.66 -2.02 4.00
CA ARG A 266 -12.42 -1.74 3.29
C ARG A 266 -12.38 -2.60 2.05
N HIS A 267 -11.90 -2.00 0.99
CA HIS A 267 -11.87 -2.57 -0.33
C HIS A 267 -10.56 -2.05 -0.95
N GLY A 268 -9.68 -2.94 -1.42
CA GLY A 268 -8.29 -2.55 -1.70
C GLY A 268 -7.47 -3.58 -2.48
N SER A 269 -6.24 -3.21 -2.80
CA SER A 269 -5.30 -3.99 -3.62
C SER A 269 -3.90 -3.94 -3.02
N PHE A 270 -3.13 -5.01 -3.26
CA PHE A 270 -1.71 -5.07 -2.92
C PHE A 270 -0.87 -4.79 -4.17
N PHE A 271 0.24 -4.08 -3.99
CA PHE A 271 1.18 -3.82 -5.07
C PHE A 271 2.61 -3.78 -4.56
N GLU A 272 3.54 -4.09 -5.44
CA GLU A 272 4.97 -4.02 -5.17
C GLU A 272 5.60 -2.90 -5.99
N TRP A 273 6.46 -2.11 -5.35
CA TRP A 273 7.28 -1.13 -6.02
C TRP A 273 8.61 -1.00 -5.31
N HIS A 274 9.72 -0.91 -6.05
CA HIS A 274 11.05 -0.62 -5.49
C HIS A 274 11.50 -1.57 -4.34
N ASN A 275 11.14 -2.86 -4.45
CA ASN A 275 11.34 -3.90 -3.42
C ASN A 275 10.56 -3.65 -2.11
N GLN A 276 9.47 -2.91 -2.16
CA GLN A 276 8.55 -2.63 -1.05
C GLN A 276 7.14 -3.11 -1.44
N THR A 277 6.39 -3.63 -0.48
CA THR A 277 5.00 -4.07 -0.70
C THR A 277 4.07 -3.13 0.05
N TYR A 278 2.95 -2.82 -0.58
CA TYR A 278 1.97 -1.87 -0.07
C TYR A 278 0.56 -2.46 -0.17
N PHE A 279 -0.35 -1.91 0.64
CA PHE A 279 -1.78 -2.16 0.53
C PHE A 279 -2.51 -0.82 0.40
N ALA A 280 -3.16 -0.61 -0.74
CA ALA A 280 -4.04 0.53 -0.98
C ALA A 280 -5.48 0.11 -0.70
N TYR A 281 -6.22 0.88 0.09
CA TYR A 281 -7.58 0.51 0.49
C TYR A 281 -8.43 1.73 0.78
N CYS A 282 -9.74 1.60 0.58
CA CYS A 282 -10.67 2.66 0.96
C CYS A 282 -10.88 2.69 2.49
N ASP A 283 -10.99 3.89 3.05
CA ASP A 283 -11.20 4.13 4.46
C ASP A 283 -12.18 5.30 4.65
N ILE A 284 -12.83 5.33 5.82
CA ILE A 284 -13.86 6.32 6.16
C ILE A 284 -13.52 7.16 7.39
N SER A 285 -12.37 6.91 8.02
CA SER A 285 -11.98 7.58 9.27
C SER A 285 -11.92 9.09 9.12
N GLN A 286 -11.52 9.58 7.96
CA GLN A 286 -11.36 11.02 7.70
C GLN A 286 -12.55 11.65 6.98
N THR A 287 -13.38 10.85 6.29
CA THR A 287 -14.58 11.34 5.60
C THR A 287 -15.82 11.30 6.50
N GLY A 288 -15.84 10.40 7.49
CA GLY A 288 -16.97 10.21 8.39
C GLY A 288 -18.22 9.57 7.77
N ASN A 289 -18.17 9.19 6.48
CA ASN A 289 -19.34 8.67 5.75
C ASN A 289 -19.02 7.33 5.06
N ARG A 290 -19.83 6.30 5.36
CA ARG A 290 -19.76 4.97 4.73
C ARG A 290 -19.88 5.01 3.20
N TYR A 291 -20.59 5.99 2.65
CA TYR A 291 -20.88 6.15 1.23
C TYR A 291 -20.01 7.18 0.52
N PHE A 292 -18.98 7.70 1.21
CA PHE A 292 -17.98 8.57 0.64
C PHE A 292 -16.63 8.24 1.24
N ARG A 293 -15.85 7.45 0.51
CA ARG A 293 -14.61 6.83 1.00
C ARG A 293 -13.43 7.44 0.27
N ASP A 294 -12.30 7.56 0.97
CA ASP A 294 -11.04 7.94 0.35
C ASP A 294 -10.01 6.81 0.46
N THR A 295 -9.02 6.84 -0.41
CA THR A 295 -7.96 5.83 -0.45
C THR A 295 -6.85 6.16 0.54
N PHE A 296 -6.45 5.13 1.27
CA PHE A 296 -5.29 5.06 2.14
C PHE A 296 -4.25 4.11 1.56
N ILE A 297 -2.99 4.30 1.90
CA ILE A 297 -1.92 3.33 1.62
C ILE A 297 -1.15 3.04 2.91
N SER A 298 -0.85 1.76 3.13
CA SER A 298 -0.01 1.26 4.23
C SER A 298 1.10 0.35 3.71
N TYR A 299 2.21 0.30 4.43
CA TYR A 299 3.25 -0.71 4.20
C TYR A 299 2.77 -2.11 4.56
N ILE A 300 3.24 -3.10 3.81
CA ILE A 300 3.05 -4.52 4.08
C ILE A 300 4.39 -5.17 4.38
N HIS A 301 4.41 -5.90 5.49
CA HIS A 301 5.57 -6.69 5.91
C HIS A 301 5.12 -8.14 6.09
N TYR A 302 5.83 -9.08 5.46
CA TYR A 302 5.58 -10.50 5.60
C TYR A 302 6.48 -11.07 6.69
N LYS A 303 5.88 -11.81 7.61
CA LYS A 303 6.58 -12.61 8.63
C LYS A 303 7.33 -13.77 7.98
N GLU A 304 8.28 -14.36 8.70
CA GLU A 304 9.06 -15.51 8.19
C GLU A 304 8.18 -16.73 7.89
N ASN A 305 7.04 -16.87 8.58
CA ASN A 305 6.06 -17.93 8.32
C ASN A 305 5.13 -17.65 7.12
N GLY A 306 5.28 -16.51 6.45
CA GLY A 306 4.47 -16.09 5.30
C GLY A 306 3.16 -15.39 5.67
N GLU A 307 2.83 -15.20 6.95
CA GLU A 307 1.71 -14.33 7.33
C GLU A 307 2.03 -12.86 7.09
N ILE A 308 0.99 -12.07 6.84
CA ILE A 308 1.09 -10.61 6.77
C ILE A 308 1.07 -10.05 8.20
N ALA A 309 2.07 -9.22 8.53
CA ALA A 309 2.10 -8.48 9.78
C ALA A 309 0.98 -7.45 9.84
N THR A 310 0.60 -7.06 11.06
CA THR A 310 -0.45 -6.06 11.26
C THR A 310 -0.05 -4.72 10.65
N ILE A 311 -0.89 -4.15 9.78
CA ILE A 311 -0.65 -2.85 9.15
C ILE A 311 -0.86 -1.69 10.12
N ARG A 312 -0.26 -0.54 9.78
CA ARG A 312 -0.51 0.76 10.41
C ARG A 312 -1.55 1.54 9.60
N VAL A 313 -2.58 2.03 10.27
CA VAL A 313 -3.61 2.92 9.71
C VAL A 313 -3.48 4.28 10.39
N ASP A 314 -2.90 5.23 9.69
CA ASP A 314 -2.61 6.57 10.19
C ASP A 314 -2.63 7.62 9.09
N GLY A 315 -2.33 8.86 9.46
CA GLY A 315 -2.17 9.98 8.53
C GLY A 315 -0.77 10.10 7.92
N ILE A 316 0.24 9.43 8.50
CA ILE A 316 1.62 9.52 7.99
C ILE A 316 1.68 8.86 6.61
N GLY A 317 1.06 7.68 6.46
CA GLY A 317 1.05 6.89 5.23
C GLY A 317 2.40 6.26 4.92
N VAL A 318 2.82 6.36 3.66
CA VAL A 318 4.00 5.72 3.07
C VAL A 318 4.83 6.71 2.26
N ALA A 319 6.15 6.53 2.21
CA ALA A 319 7.09 7.44 1.53
C ALA A 319 7.00 8.92 1.99
N ASN A 320 6.39 9.18 3.16
CA ASN A 320 6.23 10.50 3.76
C ASN A 320 6.94 10.50 5.11
N TYR A 321 8.10 11.16 5.17
CA TYR A 321 8.96 11.16 6.35
C TYR A 321 9.15 12.58 6.87
N ASN A 322 9.35 12.69 8.17
CA ASN A 322 9.61 13.96 8.84
C ASN A 322 10.75 13.79 9.84
N ALA A 323 11.71 14.68 9.77
CA ALA A 323 12.87 14.76 10.64
C ALA A 323 12.50 14.82 12.14
N ASN A 324 11.32 15.37 12.47
CA ASN A 324 10.83 15.45 13.85
C ASN A 324 10.18 14.14 14.34
N GLN A 325 10.06 13.11 13.50
CA GLN A 325 9.60 11.81 13.97
C GLN A 325 10.63 11.24 14.97
N PRO A 326 10.18 10.76 16.14
CA PRO A 326 11.09 10.19 17.14
C PRO A 326 11.76 8.91 16.64
N LYS A 327 11.18 8.26 15.63
CA LYS A 327 11.66 7.02 15.01
C LYS A 327 11.09 6.90 13.61
N ILE A 328 11.92 6.55 12.64
CA ILE A 328 11.56 6.10 11.30
C ILE A 328 12.11 4.68 11.15
N GLU A 329 11.22 3.74 10.87
CA GLU A 329 11.58 2.33 10.68
C GLU A 329 12.36 2.16 9.38
N ALA A 330 13.45 1.38 9.42
CA ALA A 330 14.31 1.22 8.24
C ALA A 330 13.64 0.34 7.18
N GLU A 331 12.75 -0.58 7.58
CA GLU A 331 11.93 -1.40 6.69
C GLU A 331 10.81 -0.63 5.97
N ASP A 332 10.49 0.59 6.42
CA ASP A 332 9.55 1.52 5.79
C ASP A 332 10.27 2.37 4.72
N TYR A 333 11.33 1.84 4.09
CA TYR A 333 11.99 2.46 2.94
C TYR A 333 11.05 2.56 1.74
N PHE A 334 11.28 3.57 0.91
CA PHE A 334 10.62 3.69 -0.39
C PHE A 334 11.32 2.81 -1.43
N LYS A 335 12.65 2.88 -1.51
CA LYS A 335 13.44 2.10 -2.46
C LYS A 335 14.67 1.47 -1.82
N SER A 336 14.97 0.23 -2.21
CA SER A 336 16.15 -0.47 -1.72
C SER A 336 16.85 -1.31 -2.79
N LYS A 337 18.14 -1.58 -2.57
CA LYS A 337 18.90 -2.62 -3.28
C LYS A 337 19.89 -3.26 -2.33
N GLY A 338 20.07 -4.58 -2.43
CA GLY A 338 21.02 -5.32 -1.60
C GLY A 338 20.55 -5.47 -0.15
N PHE A 339 19.24 -5.47 0.09
CA PHE A 339 18.63 -5.70 1.40
C PHE A 339 17.55 -6.78 1.32
N ILE A 340 17.31 -7.44 2.43
CA ILE A 340 16.09 -8.20 2.72
C ILE A 340 15.47 -7.68 4.01
N LYS A 341 14.16 -7.78 4.15
CA LYS A 341 13.50 -7.58 5.44
C LYS A 341 13.60 -8.84 6.28
N LYS A 342 13.82 -8.68 7.58
CA LYS A 342 13.90 -9.76 8.56
C LYS A 342 12.97 -9.48 9.73
N GLU A 343 12.13 -10.45 10.05
CA GLU A 343 11.27 -10.39 11.23
C GLU A 343 12.12 -10.44 12.50
N MET A 344 11.76 -9.61 13.46
CA MET A 344 12.30 -9.59 14.82
C MET A 344 11.12 -9.71 15.80
N ASN A 345 11.41 -9.97 17.09
CA ASN A 345 10.37 -10.15 18.10
C ASN A 345 9.34 -8.99 18.16
N ASN A 346 9.75 -7.76 17.83
CA ASN A 346 8.94 -6.55 17.93
C ASN A 346 8.91 -5.71 16.64
N GLY A 347 8.95 -6.35 15.46
CA GLY A 347 8.87 -5.63 14.18
C GLY A 347 9.77 -6.26 13.12
N PHE A 348 10.34 -5.41 12.27
CA PHE A 348 11.25 -5.85 11.21
C PHE A 348 12.55 -5.05 11.26
N VAL A 349 13.54 -5.53 10.54
CA VAL A 349 14.77 -4.81 10.24
C VAL A 349 15.12 -5.06 8.79
N VAL A 350 15.98 -4.23 8.21
CA VAL A 350 16.61 -4.51 6.92
C VAL A 350 18.01 -5.05 7.13
N GLU A 351 18.29 -6.22 6.54
CA GLU A 351 19.59 -6.90 6.59
C GLU A 351 20.26 -6.84 5.22
N THR A 352 21.52 -6.42 5.17
CA THR A 352 22.29 -6.39 3.93
C THR A 352 22.51 -7.79 3.35
N THR A 353 22.38 -7.91 2.03
CA THR A 353 22.60 -9.15 1.27
C THR A 353 23.65 -9.01 0.19
N SER A 354 24.29 -7.85 0.08
CA SER A 354 25.28 -7.52 -0.94
C SER A 354 26.42 -6.71 -0.33
N ASN A 355 27.59 -6.71 -0.98
CA ASN A 355 28.71 -5.88 -0.52
C ASN A 355 28.38 -4.39 -0.57
N LYS A 356 27.55 -3.99 -1.55
CA LYS A 356 27.04 -2.62 -1.67
C LYS A 356 25.52 -2.65 -1.67
N SER A 357 24.94 -1.95 -0.72
CA SER A 357 23.50 -1.85 -0.54
C SER A 357 23.08 -0.41 -0.36
N TYR A 358 21.82 -0.09 -0.67
CA TYR A 358 21.25 1.21 -0.33
C TYR A 358 19.80 1.13 0.11
N LEU A 359 19.42 2.07 0.98
CA LEU A 359 18.05 2.42 1.32
C LEU A 359 17.80 3.85 0.85
N ASN A 360 16.57 4.14 0.47
CA ASN A 360 16.15 5.46 0.03
C ASN A 360 14.85 5.88 0.74
N PHE A 361 14.88 7.12 1.22
CA PHE A 361 13.80 7.82 1.90
C PHE A 361 13.61 9.17 1.20
N PRO A 362 12.70 9.26 0.20
CA PRO A 362 12.41 10.52 -0.49
C PRO A 362 11.63 11.48 0.39
N ASN A 363 11.66 12.77 0.08
CA ASN A 363 10.76 13.77 0.68
C ASN A 363 10.83 13.84 2.23
N VAL A 364 12.01 13.68 2.83
CA VAL A 364 12.21 13.85 4.27
C VAL A 364 12.06 15.35 4.62
N LYS A 365 10.98 15.70 5.31
CA LYS A 365 10.63 17.09 5.68
C LYS A 365 11.30 17.54 6.98
N GLY A 366 11.54 18.84 7.15
CA GLY A 366 12.21 19.43 8.33
C GLY A 366 13.73 19.20 8.38
N GLY A 367 14.37 18.92 7.24
CA GLY A 367 15.80 18.62 7.16
C GLY A 367 16.70 19.81 7.55
N ASP A 368 16.25 21.04 7.36
CA ASP A 368 17.01 22.26 7.66
C ASP A 368 17.12 22.57 9.16
N GLN A 369 16.42 21.82 10.01
CA GLN A 369 16.42 21.99 11.48
C GLN A 369 17.32 21.00 12.21
N VAL A 370 17.79 19.96 11.52
CA VAL A 370 18.56 18.86 12.10
C VAL A 370 20.05 19.00 11.81
N SER A 371 20.85 18.39 12.68
CA SER A 371 22.30 18.38 12.59
C SER A 371 22.93 17.02 12.77
N GLN A 372 22.15 16.06 13.28
CA GLN A 372 22.59 14.69 13.46
C GLN A 372 21.52 13.73 13.00
N LEU A 373 21.98 12.58 12.52
CA LEU A 373 21.17 11.40 12.25
C LEU A 373 21.75 10.23 13.03
N THR A 374 20.90 9.52 13.75
CA THR A 374 21.27 8.33 14.50
C THR A 374 20.68 7.12 13.80
N LEU A 375 21.52 6.19 13.36
CA LEU A 375 21.09 4.87 12.89
C LEU A 375 21.19 3.87 14.04
N LYS A 376 20.15 3.04 14.21
CA LYS A 376 20.17 1.92 15.13
C LYS A 376 20.52 0.64 14.37
N VAL A 377 21.70 0.07 14.65
CA VAL A 377 22.28 -1.02 13.84
C VAL A 377 22.77 -2.19 14.68
N ALA A 378 22.84 -3.37 14.07
CA ALA A 378 23.45 -4.56 14.65
C ALA A 378 24.24 -5.34 13.59
N ALA A 379 25.37 -5.93 13.96
CA ALA A 379 26.20 -6.73 13.06
C ALA A 379 26.30 -8.17 13.57
N PRO A 380 25.46 -9.10 13.07
CA PRO A 380 25.41 -10.50 13.53
C PRO A 380 26.76 -11.20 13.67
N ASP A 381 27.68 -10.94 12.73
CA ASP A 381 29.00 -11.57 12.66
C ASP A 381 30.16 -10.60 12.90
N GLY A 382 29.83 -9.38 13.36
CA GLY A 382 30.74 -8.24 13.43
C GLY A 382 31.26 -7.85 12.06
N GLY A 383 32.07 -6.80 11.96
CA GLY A 383 32.65 -6.42 10.68
C GLY A 383 33.08 -4.98 10.60
N LEU A 384 33.65 -4.64 9.44
CA LEU A 384 33.93 -3.27 9.05
C LEU A 384 32.90 -2.82 8.03
N PHE A 385 32.24 -1.70 8.31
CA PHE A 385 31.16 -1.15 7.49
C PHE A 385 31.48 0.31 7.16
N SER A 386 31.29 0.70 5.90
CA SER A 386 31.32 2.11 5.49
C SER A 386 29.90 2.53 5.16
N ILE A 387 29.37 3.48 5.92
CA ILE A 387 28.02 4.03 5.73
C ILE A 387 28.14 5.47 5.24
N GLU A 388 27.49 5.78 4.13
CA GLU A 388 27.40 7.10 3.54
C GLU A 388 25.95 7.58 3.52
N ILE A 389 25.73 8.83 3.94
CA ILE A 389 24.46 9.53 3.81
C ILE A 389 24.59 10.52 2.66
N ARG A 390 23.79 10.36 1.61
CA ARG A 390 23.83 11.17 0.38
C ARG A 390 22.47 11.80 0.08
N LYS A 391 22.50 12.94 -0.60
CA LYS A 391 21.31 13.68 -1.04
C LYS A 391 20.96 13.36 -2.49
N ASP A 392 19.67 13.44 -2.83
CA ASP A 392 19.08 13.48 -4.17
C ASP A 392 19.18 12.22 -5.02
N LYS A 393 20.35 11.57 -5.05
CA LYS A 393 20.64 10.40 -5.89
C LYS A 393 21.81 9.60 -5.31
N LEU A 394 22.01 8.38 -5.82
CA LEU A 394 23.04 7.44 -5.34
C LEU A 394 24.47 8.00 -5.40
N ASP A 395 24.80 8.77 -6.43
CA ASP A 395 26.07 9.46 -6.63
C ASP A 395 26.01 10.94 -6.22
N GLY A 396 24.95 11.34 -5.50
CA GLY A 396 24.69 12.71 -5.11
C GLY A 396 25.60 13.21 -3.99
N GLN A 397 25.31 14.43 -3.50
CA GLN A 397 26.17 15.10 -2.53
C GLN A 397 26.34 14.27 -1.25
N LEU A 398 27.59 14.05 -0.83
CA LEU A 398 27.89 13.40 0.44
C LEU A 398 27.62 14.35 1.62
N VAL A 399 26.62 13.98 2.42
CA VAL A 399 26.24 14.67 3.66
C VAL A 399 27.16 14.26 4.79
N SER A 400 27.25 12.95 5.02
CA SER A 400 28.04 12.36 6.11
C SER A 400 28.57 11.00 5.70
N LYS A 401 29.68 10.59 6.30
CA LYS A 401 30.29 9.28 6.10
C LYS A 401 30.93 8.81 7.39
N ARG A 402 30.75 7.52 7.72
CA ARG A 402 31.50 6.86 8.78
C ARG A 402 31.96 5.47 8.35
N VAL A 403 33.15 5.11 8.82
CA VAL A 403 33.65 3.73 8.79
C VAL A 403 33.61 3.21 10.22
N LEU A 404 32.95 2.08 10.43
CA LEU A 404 32.60 1.56 11.74
C LEU A 404 33.05 0.10 11.85
N LYS A 405 33.74 -0.22 12.95
CA LYS A 405 34.06 -1.60 13.30
C LYS A 405 33.08 -2.06 14.38
N LEU A 406 32.19 -2.96 14.02
CA LEU A 406 31.17 -3.50 14.91
C LEU A 406 31.58 -4.89 15.42
N ASN A 407 31.34 -5.15 16.70
CA ASN A 407 31.55 -6.47 17.27
C ASN A 407 30.38 -7.40 16.92
N PRO A 408 30.57 -8.73 16.91
CA PRO A 408 29.49 -9.67 16.66
C PRO A 408 28.37 -9.53 17.69
N ASN A 409 27.19 -9.12 17.24
CA ASN A 409 25.97 -9.13 18.04
C ASN A 409 24.74 -9.26 17.14
N LYS A 410 23.90 -10.27 17.43
CA LYS A 410 22.74 -10.60 16.58
C LYS A 410 21.49 -9.80 16.91
N ASN A 411 21.35 -9.39 18.18
CA ASN A 411 20.09 -8.93 18.75
C ASN A 411 20.22 -7.65 19.58
N ASP A 412 21.42 -7.25 19.99
CA ASP A 412 21.64 -5.94 20.62
C ASP A 412 21.98 -4.93 19.54
N PHE A 413 21.22 -3.85 19.49
CA PHE A 413 21.41 -2.78 18.52
C PHE A 413 22.13 -1.63 19.20
N GLU A 414 23.14 -1.09 18.54
CA GLU A 414 23.85 0.10 18.98
C GLU A 414 23.51 1.30 18.11
N ASP A 415 23.53 2.48 18.73
CA ASP A 415 23.28 3.75 18.07
C ASP A 415 24.57 4.27 17.42
N VAL A 416 24.47 4.58 16.13
CA VAL A 416 25.54 5.17 15.34
C VAL A 416 25.13 6.56 14.91
N VAL A 417 25.79 7.57 15.49
CA VAL A 417 25.54 8.99 15.20
C VAL A 417 26.37 9.45 14.00
N PHE A 418 25.73 10.21 13.12
CA PHE A 418 26.30 10.90 11.96
C PHE A 418 26.05 12.40 12.09
N ASP A 419 27.12 13.19 12.14
CA ASP A 419 27.00 14.64 12.00
C ASP A 419 26.64 14.97 10.55
N LEU A 420 25.57 15.73 10.36
CA LEU A 420 25.02 16.10 9.07
C LEU A 420 25.53 17.49 8.66
N LYS A 421 25.90 17.60 7.38
CA LYS A 421 25.98 18.91 6.71
C LYS A 421 24.58 19.46 6.48
N LEU A 422 24.51 20.75 6.16
CA LEU A 422 23.25 21.46 5.88
C LEU A 422 22.38 20.70 4.86
N LEU A 423 21.16 20.35 5.29
CA LEU A 423 20.10 19.83 4.44
C LEU A 423 19.13 20.94 4.08
N SER A 424 18.34 20.73 3.03
CA SER A 424 17.18 21.56 2.72
C SER A 424 16.00 21.20 3.61
N ASP A 425 14.95 22.02 3.64
CA ASP A 425 13.74 21.73 4.42
C ASP A 425 13.13 20.38 4.01
N THR A 426 13.07 20.09 2.71
CA THR A 426 12.67 18.77 2.20
C THR A 426 13.82 18.15 1.41
N GLU A 427 14.15 16.89 1.72
CA GLU A 427 15.35 16.24 1.20
C GLU A 427 15.10 14.78 0.78
N ASN A 428 15.71 14.37 -0.34
CA ASN A 428 15.75 12.95 -0.71
C ASN A 428 17.05 12.32 -0.18
N LEU A 429 16.95 11.35 0.72
CA LEU A 429 18.11 10.75 1.38
C LEU A 429 18.38 9.32 0.92
N TYR A 430 19.65 9.03 0.71
CA TYR A 430 20.17 7.69 0.43
C TYR A 430 21.16 7.29 1.51
N PHE A 431 20.95 6.10 2.08
CA PHE A 431 21.88 5.47 3.00
C PHE A 431 22.59 4.35 2.26
N LEU A 432 23.86 4.57 1.90
CA LEU A 432 24.68 3.59 1.18
C LEU A 432 25.54 2.85 2.19
N ILE A 433 25.52 1.53 2.13
CA ILE A 433 26.26 0.66 3.04
C ILE A 433 27.20 -0.20 2.21
N ASP A 434 28.50 -0.08 2.48
CA ASP A 434 29.55 -0.94 1.95
C ASP A 434 30.08 -1.84 3.08
N GLN A 435 30.23 -3.12 2.80
CA GLN A 435 30.68 -4.13 3.76
C GLN A 435 31.70 -5.08 3.13
N ASN A 436 32.66 -5.54 3.94
CA ASN A 436 33.57 -6.61 3.52
C ASN A 436 32.83 -7.95 3.37
N GLU A 437 33.29 -8.79 2.44
CA GLU A 437 32.58 -9.97 1.96
C GLU A 437 32.02 -10.84 3.11
N HIS A 438 30.69 -10.98 3.11
CA HIS A 438 29.85 -11.78 4.00
C HIS A 438 29.62 -11.31 5.43
N LYS A 439 30.02 -10.09 5.82
CA LYS A 439 29.62 -9.50 7.11
C LYS A 439 28.33 -8.71 6.96
N LYS A 440 27.24 -9.19 7.55
CA LYS A 440 25.91 -8.55 7.42
C LYS A 440 25.72 -7.41 8.41
N LEU A 441 25.00 -6.39 7.99
CA LEU A 441 24.51 -5.31 8.85
C LEU A 441 22.99 -5.32 8.85
N LYS A 442 22.40 -5.30 10.05
CA LYS A 442 20.99 -5.02 10.27
C LYS A 442 20.83 -3.54 10.60
N VAL A 443 19.86 -2.89 9.97
CA VAL A 443 19.42 -1.54 10.32
C VAL A 443 17.97 -1.66 10.79
N ASP A 444 17.71 -1.26 12.03
CA ASP A 444 16.37 -1.28 12.63
C ASP A 444 15.62 0.01 12.29
N SER A 445 16.22 1.14 12.64
CA SER A 445 15.55 2.42 12.51
C SER A 445 16.53 3.56 12.50
N PHE A 446 16.01 4.76 12.28
CA PHE A 446 16.76 5.99 12.43
C PHE A 446 15.88 7.13 12.93
N HIS A 447 16.52 8.15 13.47
CA HIS A 447 15.88 9.42 13.80
C HIS A 447 16.89 10.55 13.64
N PHE A 448 16.38 11.78 13.63
CA PHE A 448 17.22 12.97 13.55
C PHE A 448 17.22 13.71 14.90
N LEU A 449 18.29 14.47 15.14
CA LEU A 449 18.42 15.33 16.31
C LEU A 449 18.67 16.77 15.87
N ASN A 450 18.03 17.70 16.57
CA ASN A 450 18.17 19.13 16.34
C ASN A 450 19.32 19.70 17.17
N ASN A 451 20.06 20.65 16.60
CA ASN A 451 21.09 21.43 17.30
C ASN A 451 20.56 22.39 18.40
N LYS A 452 19.24 22.45 18.61
CA LYS A 452 18.58 23.51 19.39
C LYS A 452 18.01 23.10 20.75
N ASN A 453 18.43 21.97 21.31
CA ASN A 453 18.13 21.63 22.71
C ASN A 453 19.40 21.23 23.45
#